data_AF-A0A7S2WDE0-F1
#
_entry.id   AF-A0A7S2WDE0-F1
#
_cell.length_a   1.000
_cell.length_b   1.000
_cell.length_c   1.000
_cell.angle_alpha   90.00
_cell.angle_beta   90.00
_cell.angle_gamma   90.00
#
_symmetry.space_group_name_H-M   'P 1'
#
loop_
_entity.id
_entity.type
_entity.pdbx_description
1 polymer ?
#
loop_
_entity_poly.entity_id
_entity_poly.type
_entity_poly.pdbx_seq_one_letter_code
_entity_poly.pdbx_strand_id
1 'polypeptide(L)'
;KEYHLSRHYVPAVISVHHTVQHAAYSEAMAEPGYCITMEGADTTAENLMLDSRRSGKQFPKKALKRIGISLLHIHEHGLVHCDFGTHNIGKFGSRWKLLGVGGSVPVGEPSDPNRG
;
A
#
# COMPACT_ATOMS: atom_id res chain seq x y z
N LYS A 1 -9.04 -3.75 11.14
CA LYS A 1 -9.57 -2.94 12.27
C LYS A 1 -8.72 -3.12 13.53
N GLU A 2 -8.13 -4.29 13.78
CA GLU A 2 -7.30 -4.56 14.98
C GLU A 2 -6.10 -3.63 15.18
N TYR A 3 -5.40 -3.25 14.12
CA TYR A 3 -4.13 -2.52 14.25
C TYR A 3 -4.25 -0.99 14.25
N HIS A 4 -5.46 -0.43 14.22
CA HIS A 4 -5.72 1.02 14.30
C HIS A 4 -4.84 1.94 13.42
N LEU A 5 -4.43 1.46 12.24
CA LEU A 5 -3.53 2.21 11.38
C LEU A 5 -4.13 3.55 10.92
N SER A 6 -3.32 4.60 11.00
CA SER A 6 -3.74 5.95 10.65
C SER A 6 -3.73 6.14 9.13
N ARG A 7 -4.82 6.73 8.60
CA ARG A 7 -4.95 7.16 7.19
C ARG A 7 -3.88 8.15 6.74
N HIS A 8 -3.07 8.66 7.66
CA HIS A 8 -1.93 9.52 7.35
C HIS A 8 -0.75 8.75 6.75
N TYR A 9 -0.64 7.46 7.04
CA TYR A 9 0.51 6.60 6.70
C TYR A 9 0.15 5.38 5.86
N VAL A 10 -1.14 5.01 5.82
CA VAL A 10 -1.70 4.00 4.90
C VAL A 10 -2.93 4.57 4.16
N PRO A 11 -3.24 4.15 2.93
CA PRO A 11 -4.40 4.64 2.19
C PRO A 11 -5.70 4.33 2.91
N ALA A 12 -6.64 5.26 2.89
CA ALA A 12 -7.98 5.02 3.41
C ALA A 12 -8.77 4.11 2.45
N VAL A 13 -9.39 3.05 2.98
CA VAL A 13 -10.40 2.27 2.26
C VAL A 13 -11.70 3.06 2.27
N ILE A 14 -12.24 3.32 1.07
CA ILE A 14 -13.47 4.10 0.85
C ILE A 14 -14.68 3.15 0.82
N SER A 15 -14.57 2.04 0.08
CA SER A 15 -15.65 1.04 -0.04
C SER A 15 -15.10 -0.33 -0.42
N VAL A 16 -15.84 -1.38 -0.08
CA VAL A 16 -15.56 -2.77 -0.47
C VAL A 16 -16.82 -3.34 -1.11
N HIS A 17 -16.71 -3.81 -2.34
CA HIS A 17 -17.79 -4.45 -3.09
C HIS A 17 -17.47 -5.93 -3.30
N HIS A 18 -18.47 -6.79 -3.17
CA HIS A 18 -18.35 -8.22 -3.40
C HIS A 18 -19.08 -8.59 -4.70
N THR A 19 -18.37 -9.19 -5.66
CA THR A 19 -18.89 -9.40 -7.02
C THR A 19 -20.02 -10.42 -7.13
N VAL A 20 -20.32 -11.18 -6.06
CA VAL A 20 -21.39 -12.19 -6.04
C VAL A 20 -22.79 -11.59 -6.24
N GLN A 21 -22.97 -10.28 -6.04
CA GLN A 21 -24.28 -9.62 -6.14
C GLN A 21 -24.61 -9.00 -7.50
N HIS A 22 -23.70 -9.00 -8.48
CA HIS A 22 -23.99 -8.40 -9.79
C HIS A 22 -24.48 -9.48 -10.76
N ALA A 23 -25.75 -9.41 -11.16
CA ALA A 23 -26.39 -10.39 -12.06
C ALA A 23 -25.59 -10.67 -13.35
N ALA A 24 -24.87 -9.66 -13.86
CA ALA A 24 -24.00 -9.79 -15.04
C ALA A 24 -22.76 -10.69 -14.85
N TYR A 25 -22.28 -10.88 -13.61
CA TYR A 25 -21.12 -11.74 -13.31
C TYR A 25 -21.52 -13.20 -13.06
N SER A 26 -22.76 -13.46 -12.62
CA SER A 26 -23.28 -14.83 -12.50
C SER A 26 -23.37 -15.55 -13.85
N GLU A 27 -23.58 -14.81 -14.95
CA GLU A 27 -23.59 -15.37 -16.31
C GLU A 27 -22.17 -15.68 -16.83
N ALA A 28 -21.13 -15.07 -16.26
CA ALA A 28 -19.75 -15.13 -16.76
C ALA A 28 -18.87 -16.20 -16.09
N MET A 29 -19.39 -17.01 -15.16
CA MET A 29 -18.62 -18.04 -14.43
C MET A 29 -17.33 -17.51 -13.77
N ALA A 30 -17.28 -16.21 -13.44
CA ALA A 30 -16.11 -15.60 -12.83
C ALA A 30 -16.03 -15.97 -11.34
N GLU A 31 -14.83 -16.25 -10.85
CA GLU A 31 -14.61 -16.47 -9.43
C GLU A 31 -15.05 -15.24 -8.59
N PRO A 32 -15.62 -15.46 -7.39
CA PRO A 32 -15.94 -14.37 -6.47
C PRO A 32 -14.72 -13.49 -6.20
N GLY A 33 -14.89 -12.19 -6.38
CA GLY A 33 -13.85 -11.18 -6.23
C GLY A 33 -14.29 -10.08 -5.28
N TYR A 34 -13.31 -9.47 -4.63
CA TYR A 34 -13.48 -8.26 -3.85
C TYR A 34 -12.93 -7.08 -4.64
N CYS A 35 -13.73 -6.02 -4.76
CA CYS A 35 -13.29 -4.74 -5.30
C CYS A 35 -13.16 -3.76 -4.13
N ILE A 36 -11.93 -3.34 -3.85
CA ILE A 36 -11.62 -2.37 -2.79
C ILE A 36 -11.34 -1.02 -3.44
N THR A 37 -12.18 -0.04 -3.15
CA THR A 37 -11.93 1.34 -3.53
C THR A 37 -11.15 2.00 -2.40
N MET A 38 -10.02 2.62 -2.72
CA MET A 38 -9.17 3.30 -1.75
C MET A 38 -8.67 4.63 -2.30
N GLU A 39 -8.13 5.46 -1.41
CA GLU A 39 -7.45 6.70 -1.78
C GLU A 39 -6.36 6.43 -2.83
N GLY A 40 -6.35 7.20 -3.92
CA GLY A 40 -5.40 7.06 -5.02
C GLY A 40 -4.11 7.84 -4.78
N ALA A 41 -2.97 7.24 -5.13
CA ALA A 41 -1.67 7.90 -5.09
C ALA A 41 -1.44 8.77 -6.34
N ASP A 42 -0.76 9.91 -6.19
CA ASP A 42 -0.31 10.74 -7.31
C ASP A 42 0.74 10.00 -8.16
N THR A 43 1.62 9.25 -7.48
CA THR A 43 2.71 8.46 -8.07
C THR A 43 3.28 7.50 -7.02
N THR A 44 4.10 6.54 -7.45
CA THR A 44 4.87 5.66 -6.56
C THR A 44 6.29 6.19 -6.38
N ALA A 45 6.98 5.73 -5.33
CA ALA A 45 8.41 6.00 -5.17
C ALA A 45 9.22 5.43 -6.34
N GLU A 46 8.81 4.27 -6.88
CA GLU A 46 9.40 3.65 -8.06
C GLU A 46 9.39 4.59 -9.26
N ASN A 47 8.22 5.09 -9.65
CA ASN A 47 8.07 6.02 -10.77
C ASN A 47 8.90 7.29 -10.55
N LEU A 48 8.83 7.86 -9.34
CA LEU A 48 9.61 9.06 -9.02
C LEU A 48 11.13 8.80 -9.04
N MET A 49 11.59 7.61 -8.63
CA MET A 49 12.99 7.22 -8.70
C MET A 49 13.45 7.06 -10.16
N LEU A 50 12.62 6.46 -11.02
CA LEU A 50 12.92 6.34 -12.45
C LEU A 50 13.05 7.72 -13.10
N ASP A 51 12.14 8.65 -12.82
CA ASP A 51 12.21 10.03 -13.33
C ASP A 51 13.42 10.80 -12.80
N SER A 52 13.75 10.61 -11.51
CA SER A 52 14.96 11.21 -10.90
C SER A 52 16.22 10.69 -11.59
N ARG A 53 16.32 9.37 -11.82
CA ARG A 53 17.46 8.77 -12.53
C ARG A 53 17.57 9.30 -13.96
N ARG A 54 16.46 9.36 -14.71
CA ARG A 54 16.44 9.91 -16.08
C ARG A 54 16.88 11.36 -16.15
N SER A 55 16.58 12.15 -15.12
CA SER A 55 16.96 13.56 -15.03
C SER A 55 18.31 13.80 -14.35
N GLY A 56 19.07 12.74 -14.01
CA GLY A 56 20.33 12.86 -13.29
C GLY A 56 20.21 13.42 -11.87
N LYS A 57 19.00 13.40 -11.30
CA LYS A 57 18.70 13.91 -9.96
C LYS A 57 18.68 12.77 -8.95
N GLN A 58 19.05 13.10 -7.71
CA GLN A 58 18.90 12.19 -6.59
C GLN A 58 17.45 12.17 -6.09
N PHE A 59 17.03 11.04 -5.55
CA PHE A 59 15.73 10.94 -4.89
C PHE A 59 15.68 11.89 -3.66
N PRO A 60 14.57 12.62 -3.43
CA PRO A 60 14.53 13.65 -2.39
C PRO A 60 14.72 13.10 -0.97
N LYS A 61 15.72 13.58 -0.22
CA LYS A 61 15.96 13.17 1.18
C LYS A 61 14.75 13.40 2.09
N LYS A 62 13.98 14.47 1.86
CA LYS A 62 12.73 14.75 2.60
C LYS A 62 11.68 13.68 2.38
N ALA A 63 11.62 13.09 1.18
CA ALA A 63 10.72 11.97 0.89
C ALA A 63 11.15 10.72 1.67
N LEU A 64 12.45 10.38 1.67
CA LEU A 64 12.98 9.25 2.46
C LEU A 64 12.60 9.34 3.94
N LYS A 65 12.74 10.52 4.56
CA LYS A 65 12.32 10.71 5.97
C LYS A 65 10.83 10.46 6.17
N ARG A 66 9.97 10.92 5.25
CA ARG A 66 8.51 10.73 5.33
C ARG A 66 8.12 9.26 5.13
N ILE A 67 8.77 8.57 4.20
CA ILE A 67 8.60 7.13 3.97
C ILE A 67 8.97 6.35 5.23
N GLY A 68 10.11 6.69 5.85
CA GLY A 68 10.54 6.07 7.11
C GLY A 68 9.55 6.26 8.26
N ILE A 69 8.89 7.43 8.35
CA ILE A 69 7.84 7.66 9.34
C ILE A 69 6.62 6.76 9.08
N SER A 70 6.24 6.54 7.82
CA SER A 70 5.14 5.64 7.49
C SER A 70 5.46 4.17 7.80
N LEU A 71 6.73 3.76 7.62
CA LEU A 71 7.23 2.45 8.05
C LEU A 71 7.24 2.31 9.57
N LEU A 72 7.73 3.33 10.28
CA LEU A 72 7.68 3.35 11.74
C LEU A 72 6.25 3.20 12.25
N HIS A 73 5.29 3.88 11.63
CA HIS A 73 3.88 3.80 12.03
C HIS A 73 3.36 2.36 12.06
N ILE A 74 3.62 1.54 11.04
CA ILE A 74 3.15 0.14 11.07
C ILE A 74 3.90 -0.71 12.10
N HIS A 75 5.20 -0.45 12.30
CA HIS A 75 6.01 -1.15 13.30
C HIS A 75 5.54 -0.83 14.73
N GLU A 76 5.20 0.42 15.03
CA GLU A 76 4.64 0.84 16.33
C GLU A 76 3.28 0.19 16.63
N HIS A 77 2.57 -0.28 15.59
CA HIS A 77 1.32 -1.01 15.72
C HIS A 77 1.54 -2.54 15.62
N GLY A 78 2.77 -3.01 15.78
CA GLY A 78 3.07 -4.44 15.88
C GLY A 78 2.99 -5.20 14.56
N LEU A 79 3.13 -4.52 13.42
CA LEU A 79 3.11 -5.14 12.09
C LEU A 79 4.45 -5.03 11.38
N VAL A 80 4.78 -6.01 10.55
CA VAL A 80 5.86 -5.99 9.56
C VAL A 80 5.23 -5.97 8.17
N HIS A 81 5.72 -5.08 7.28
CA HIS A 81 5.13 -4.92 5.95
C HIS A 81 5.21 -6.18 5.07
N CYS A 82 6.30 -6.92 5.21
CA CYS A 82 6.70 -8.11 4.42
C CYS A 82 7.04 -7.87 2.94
N ASP A 83 6.46 -6.88 2.29
CA ASP A 83 6.82 -6.49 0.90
C ASP A 83 7.21 -5.01 0.77
N PHE A 84 8.20 -4.56 1.55
CA PHE A 84 8.62 -3.16 1.55
C PHE A 84 9.56 -2.86 0.38
N GLY A 85 9.00 -2.31 -0.70
CA GLY A 85 9.71 -1.89 -1.90
C GLY A 85 9.19 -0.56 -2.47
N THR A 86 9.89 -0.03 -3.47
CA THR A 86 9.54 1.26 -4.10
C THR A 86 8.18 1.26 -4.78
N HIS A 87 7.67 0.09 -5.17
CA HIS A 87 6.34 -0.11 -5.74
C HIS A 87 5.22 0.03 -4.70
N ASN A 88 5.49 -0.30 -3.42
CA ASN A 88 4.53 -0.22 -2.31
C ASN A 88 4.59 1.10 -1.53
N ILE A 89 5.16 2.14 -2.12
CA ILE A 89 5.28 3.45 -1.48
C ILE A 89 4.62 4.49 -2.38
N GLY A 90 3.45 4.99 -1.96
CA GLY A 90 2.67 5.98 -2.71
C GLY A 90 2.86 7.40 -2.18
N LYS A 91 2.89 8.37 -3.09
CA LYS A 91 2.84 9.80 -2.78
C LYS A 91 1.39 10.30 -2.85
N PHE A 92 0.95 11.00 -1.81
CA PHE A 92 -0.41 11.52 -1.66
C PHE A 92 -0.34 13.00 -1.29
N GLY A 93 -0.27 13.87 -2.30
CA GLY A 93 0.03 15.29 -2.13
C GLY A 93 1.39 15.48 -1.45
N SER A 94 1.38 15.92 -0.19
CA SER A 94 2.58 16.09 0.63
C SER A 94 2.95 14.86 1.46
N ARG A 95 2.08 13.85 1.53
CA ARG A 95 2.26 12.66 2.36
C ARG A 95 2.87 11.52 1.55
N TRP A 96 3.48 10.58 2.26
CA TRP A 96 3.96 9.32 1.72
C TRP A 96 3.29 8.21 2.52
N LYS A 97 2.72 7.22 1.86
CA LYS A 97 1.95 6.14 2.51
C LYS A 97 2.41 4.78 2.00
N LEU A 98 2.31 3.78 2.86
CA LEU A 98 2.56 2.38 2.50
C LEU A 98 1.32 1.79 1.83
N LEU A 99 1.51 1.26 0.63
CA LEU A 99 0.52 0.49 -0.12
C LEU A 99 0.69 -1.00 0.21
N GLY A 100 -0.23 -1.88 -0.18
CA GLY A 100 -0.01 -3.32 -0.03
C GLY A 100 -0.01 -3.85 1.41
N VAL A 101 -0.45 -3.06 2.41
CA VAL A 101 -0.46 -3.46 3.83
C VAL A 101 -1.37 -4.65 4.17
N GLY A 102 -2.14 -5.16 3.21
CA GLY A 102 -2.93 -6.39 3.38
C GLY A 102 -2.07 -7.65 3.51
N GLY A 103 -0.82 -7.61 3.04
CA GLY A 103 0.16 -8.69 3.21
C GLY A 103 1.01 -8.60 4.48
N SER A 104 0.78 -7.58 5.32
CA SER A 104 1.55 -7.41 6.55
C SER A 104 1.24 -8.48 7.58
N VAL A 105 2.26 -8.87 8.35
CA VAL A 105 2.14 -9.89 9.41
C VAL A 105 2.43 -9.27 10.77
N PRO A 106 1.86 -9.82 11.87
CA PRO A 106 2.23 -9.40 13.22
C PRO A 106 3.72 -9.66 13.49
N VAL A 107 4.35 -8.79 14.27
CA VAL A 107 5.74 -8.99 14.69
C VAL A 107 5.85 -10.29 15.49
N GLY A 108 6.77 -11.16 15.07
CA GLY A 108 6.99 -12.47 15.68
C GLY A 108 6.27 -13.63 14.98
N GLU A 109 5.34 -13.33 14.06
CA GLU A 109 4.67 -14.34 13.25
C GLU A 109 5.43 -14.64 11.95
N PRO A 110 5.29 -15.86 11.39
CA PRO A 110 5.95 -16.22 10.14
C PRO A 110 5.38 -15.43 8.96
N SER A 111 6.28 -14.91 8.11
CA SER A 111 5.93 -14.34 6.81
C SER A 111 5.86 -15.44 5.73
N ASP A 112 4.95 -15.30 4.77
CA ASP A 112 4.94 -16.12 3.55
C ASP A 112 5.79 -15.44 2.46
N PRO A 113 6.92 -16.00 2.05
CA PRO A 113 7.79 -15.40 1.04
C PRO A 113 7.15 -15.38 -0.36
N ASN A 114 6.04 -16.09 -0.59
CA ASN A 114 5.33 -16.10 -1.87
C ASN A 114 4.19 -15.06 -1.93
N ARG A 115 3.98 -14.29 -0.86
CA ARG A 115 3.03 -13.17 -0.82
C ARG A 115 3.76 -11.84 -1.06
N GLY A 116 4.07 -11.58 -2.33
CA GLY A 116 4.60 -10.32 -2.85
C GLY A 116 4.09 -10.08 -4.26
#